data_AF-A0A832W7E2-F1
#
_entry.id   AF-A0A832W7E2-F1
#
_cell.length_a   1.000
_cell.length_b   1.000
_cell.length_c   1.000
_cell.angle_alpha   90.00
_cell.angle_beta   90.00
_cell.angle_gamma   90.00
#
_symmetry.space_group_name_H-M   'P 1'
#
loop_
_entity.id
_entity.type
_entity.pdbx_description
1 polymer ?
#
loop_
_entity_poly.entity_id
_entity_poly.type
_entity_poly.pdbx_seq_one_letter_code
_entity_poly.pdbx_strand_id
1 'polypeptide(L)' 'MEIQDSQSENELVYNILQSLENTIHNGIKIEVLTGILKEDYGVTEPCCRDLIEKIKIELDMYCPDMETLYFV' A
#
# COMPACT_ATOMS: atom_id res chain seq x y z
N MET A 1 -22.16 -8.17 20.67
CA MET A 1 -20.98 -8.30 19.81
C MET A 1 -21.00 -7.08 18.93
N GLU A 2 -20.38 -5.99 19.38
CA GLU A 2 -20.25 -4.78 18.58
C GLU A 2 -19.09 -5.03 17.63
N ILE A 3 -19.41 -5.20 16.35
CA ILE A 3 -18.41 -5.13 15.30
C ILE A 3 -18.04 -3.65 15.20
N GLN A 4 -16.97 -3.24 15.90
CA GLN A 4 -16.36 -1.91 15.74
C GLN A 4 -15.55 -1.87 14.43
N ASP A 5 -16.17 -2.15 13.28
CA ASP A 5 -15.47 -2.14 11.98
C ASP A 5 -15.68 -0.81 11.27
N SER A 6 -15.21 0.26 11.89
CA SER A 6 -14.80 1.43 11.13
C SER A 6 -13.39 1.81 11.58
N GLN A 7 -12.40 1.00 11.18
CA GLN A 7 -11.04 1.51 11.17
C GLN A 7 -11.05 2.78 10.32
N SER A 8 -10.51 3.86 10.86
CA SER A 8 -10.36 5.08 10.08
C SER A 8 -9.46 4.79 8.88
N GLU A 9 -9.64 5.49 7.77
CA GLU A 9 -8.80 5.32 6.57
C GLU A 9 -7.30 5.45 6.91
N ASN A 10 -6.97 6.29 7.90
CA ASN A 10 -5.61 6.48 8.38
C ASN A 10 -5.06 5.29 9.17
N GLU A 11 -5.88 4.63 10.00
CA GLU A 11 -5.47 3.40 10.70
C GLU A 11 -5.26 2.25 9.72
N LEU A 12 -6.11 2.15 8.70
CA LEU A 12 -5.97 1.14 7.65
C LEU A 12 -4.64 1.36 6.91
N VAL A 13 -4.34 2.59 6.51
CA VAL A 13 -3.07 2.96 5.87
C VAL A 13 -1.89 2.67 6.79
N TYR A 14 -1.97 3.00 8.07
CA TYR A 14 -0.89 2.76 9.03
C TYR A 14 -0.62 1.25 9.23
N ASN A 15 -1.68 0.45 9.38
CA ASN A 15 -1.58 -0.99 9.52
C ASN A 15 -1.01 -1.64 8.25
N ILE A 16 -1.47 -1.17 7.08
CA ILE A 16 -0.93 -1.59 5.78
C ILE A 16 0.54 -1.22 5.66
N LEU A 17 0.96 -0.02 6.07
CA LEU A 17 2.37 0.39 6.01
C LEU A 17 3.25 -0.46 6.92
N GLN A 18 2.83 -0.72 8.15
CA GLN A 18 3.60 -1.58 9.08
C GLN A 18 3.75 -3.01 8.58
N SER A 19 2.69 -3.60 8.03
CA SER A 19 2.76 -4.97 7.50
C SER A 19 3.55 -5.02 6.18
N LEU A 20 3.44 -3.98 5.37
CA LEU A 20 4.18 -3.82 4.13
C LEU A 20 5.67 -3.58 4.35
N GLU A 21 6.12 -3.06 5.49
CA GLU A 21 7.56 -2.85 5.77
C GLU A 21 8.40 -4.14 5.59
N ASN A 22 7.81 -5.31 5.86
CA ASN A 22 8.48 -6.61 5.66
C ASN A 22 8.30 -7.20 4.25
N THR A 23 7.40 -6.64 3.44
CA THR A 23 7.01 -7.16 2.12
C THR A 23 7.50 -6.26 0.98
N ILE A 24 7.50 -4.94 1.19
CA ILE A 24 8.05 -3.93 0.31
C ILE A 24 9.57 -4.01 0.40
N HIS A 25 10.17 -4.34 -0.72
CA HIS A 25 11.60 -4.28 -0.91
C HIS A 25 11.92 -3.32 -2.06
N ASN A 26 13.17 -2.87 -2.13
CA ASN A 26 13.62 -2.05 -3.23
C ASN A 26 13.40 -2.79 -4.56
N GLY A 27 12.81 -2.12 -5.55
CA GLY A 27 12.46 -2.75 -6.84
C GLY A 27 11.15 -3.54 -6.84
N ILE A 28 10.26 -3.36 -5.86
CA ILE A 28 8.93 -3.98 -5.90
C ILE A 28 8.11 -3.39 -7.05
N LYS A 29 7.40 -4.24 -7.79
CA LYS A 29 6.53 -3.77 -8.86
C LYS A 29 5.19 -3.28 -8.33
N ILE A 30 4.64 -2.25 -8.98
CA ILE A 30 3.30 -1.72 -8.71
C ILE A 30 2.23 -2.81 -8.85
N GLU A 31 2.37 -3.72 -9.82
CA GLU A 31 1.43 -4.85 -10.01
C GLU A 31 1.40 -5.78 -8.79
N VAL A 32 2.56 -6.06 -8.19
CA VAL A 32 2.70 -6.93 -7.01
C VAL A 32 2.10 -6.23 -5.79
N LEU A 33 2.44 -4.95 -5.59
CA LEU A 33 1.87 -4.15 -4.51
C LEU A 33 0.34 -4.04 -4.64
N THR A 34 -0.18 -3.84 -5.85
CA THR A 34 -1.63 -3.81 -6.10
C THR A 34 -2.28 -5.16 -5.80
N GLY A 35 -1.61 -6.27 -6.13
CA GLY A 35 -2.06 -7.63 -5.79
C GLY A 35 -2.19 -7.81 -4.29
N ILE A 36 -1.17 -7.44 -3.53
CA ILE A 36 -1.19 -7.49 -2.05
C ILE A 36 -2.33 -6.65 -1.49
N LEU A 37 -2.51 -5.40 -1.97
CA LEU A 37 -3.59 -4.52 -1.51
C LEU A 37 -4.98 -5.12 -1.77
N LYS A 38 -5.16 -5.83 -2.89
CA LYS A 38 -6.43 -6.47 -3.24
C LYS A 38 -6.66 -7.76 -2.45
N GLU A 39 -5.66 -8.63 -2.37
CA GLU A 39 -5.78 -9.98 -1.81
C GLU A 39 -5.77 -9.96 -0.28
N ASP A 40 -4.85 -9.19 0.33
CA ASP A 40 -4.64 -9.20 1.78
C ASP A 40 -5.51 -8.17 2.49
N TYR A 41 -5.87 -7.07 1.82
CA TYR A 41 -6.58 -5.93 2.43
C TYR A 41 -7.94 -5.62 1.77
N GLY A 42 -8.33 -6.36 0.72
CA GLY A 42 -9.62 -6.17 0.07
C GLY A 42 -9.80 -4.80 -0.60
N VAL A 43 -8.71 -4.09 -0.88
CA VAL A 43 -8.76 -2.74 -1.47
C VAL A 43 -9.23 -2.83 -2.92
N THR A 44 -10.23 -2.04 -3.28
CA THR A 44 -10.74 -2.00 -4.65
C THR A 44 -9.75 -1.27 -5.58
N GLU A 45 -9.77 -1.64 -6.86
CA GLU A 45 -8.84 -1.12 -7.87
C GLU A 45 -8.81 0.43 -7.98
N PRO A 46 -9.94 1.16 -7.86
CA PRO A 46 -9.92 2.63 -7.84
C PRO A 46 -9.14 3.19 -6.63
N CYS A 47 -9.25 2.54 -5.47
CA CYS A 47 -8.58 2.97 -4.24
C CYS A 47 -7.08 2.58 -4.20
N CYS A 48 -6.67 1.58 -4.98
CA CYS A 48 -5.27 1.12 -5.00
C CYS A 48 -4.32 2.24 -5.43
N ARG A 49 -4.68 3.06 -6.42
CA ARG A 49 -3.83 4.14 -6.92
C ARG A 49 -3.54 5.18 -5.83
N ASP A 50 -4.58 5.63 -5.13
CA ASP A 50 -4.44 6.64 -4.08
C ASP A 50 -3.62 6.10 -2.91
N LEU A 51 -3.82 4.82 -2.56
CA LEU A 51 -3.03 4.16 -1.51
C LEU A 51 -1.55 4.03 -1.91
N ILE A 52 -1.27 3.67 -3.16
CA ILE A 52 0.11 3.54 -3.66
C ILE A 52 0.82 4.91 -3.64
N GLU A 53 0.15 5.99 -4.01
CA GLU A 53 0.72 7.33 -3.89
C GLU A 53 0.99 7.71 -2.43
N LYS A 54 0.10 7.37 -1.50
CA LYS A 54 0.37 7.55 -0.06
C LYS A 54 1.59 6.74 0.40
N ILE A 55 1.67 5.46 0.02
CA ILE A 55 2.81 4.58 0.35
C ILE A 55 4.12 5.16 -0.16
N LYS A 56 4.15 5.68 -1.40
CA LYS A 56 5.34 6.32 -1.97
C LYS A 56 5.83 7.49 -1.14
N ILE A 57 4.91 8.33 -0.65
CA ILE A 57 5.24 9.50 0.17
C ILE A 57 5.73 9.07 1.56
N GLU A 58 5.00 8.16 2.21
CA GLU A 58 5.29 7.74 3.59
C GLU A 58 6.58 6.93 3.72
N LEU A 59 6.93 6.14 2.70
CA LEU A 59 8.14 5.29 2.69
C LEU A 59 9.31 5.89 1.91
N ASP A 60 9.20 7.15 1.48
CA ASP A 60 10.20 7.85 0.66
C ASP A 60 10.64 7.03 -0.57
N MET A 61 9.65 6.67 -1.40
CA MET A 61 9.85 5.87 -2.61
C MET A 61 9.57 6.67 -3.89
N TYR A 62 10.23 6.29 -4.98
CA TYR A 62 10.04 6.85 -6.31
C TYR A 62 9.77 5.77 -7.37
N CYS A 63 9.17 6.18 -8.49
CA CYS A 63 8.79 5.30 -9.60
C CYS A 63 9.23 5.92 -10.94
N PRO A 64 10.44 5.60 -11.44
CA PRO A 64 10.99 6.24 -12.64
C PRO A 64 10.40 5.68 -13.94
N ASP A 65 9.98 4.43 -13.94
CA ASP A 65 9.51 3.65 -15.10
C ASP A 65 7.98 3.48 -15.13
N MET A 66 7.27 4.03 -14.14
CA MET A 66 5.83 3.84 -13.92
C MET A 66 5.42 2.38 -13.62
N GLU A 67 6.38 1.50 -13.35
CA GLU A 67 6.15 0.07 -13.12
C GLU A 67 6.73 -0.41 -11.77
N THR A 68 7.85 0.17 -11.35
CA THR A 68 8.67 -0.33 -10.25
C THR A 68 8.97 0.76 -9.23
N LEU A 69 8.76 0.45 -7.95
CA LEU A 69 9.02 1.33 -6.83
C LEU A 69 10.41 1.07 -6.25
N TYR A 70 11.13 2.15 -5.99
CA TYR A 70 12.46 2.14 -5.39
C TYR A 70 12.50 3.05 -4.18
N PHE A 71 13.25 2.67 -3.15
CA PHE A 71 13.55 3.56 -2.03
C PHE A 71 14.58 4.61 -2.46
N VAL A 72 14.44 5.84 -1.96
CA VAL A 72 15.39 6.95 -2.17
C VAL A 72 16.70 6.70 -1.41
#